data_AF-A0A9Q0TF80-F1
#
_entry.id   AF-A0A9Q0TF80-F1
#
_cell.length_a   1.000
_cell.length_b   1.000
_cell.length_c   1.000
_cell.angle_alpha   90.00
_cell.angle_beta   90.00
_cell.angle_gamma   90.00
#
_symmetry.space_group_name_H-M   'P 1'
#
loop_
_entity.id
_entity.type
_entity.pdbx_description
1 polymer ?
#
loop_
_entity_poly.entity_id
_entity_poly.type
_entity_poly.pdbx_seq_one_letter_code
_entity_poly.pdbx_strand_id
1 'polypeptide(L)'
;MEGLMGFVRSPATTPIVRRSLFYASKSKKNSWLRAKLNAENDPLLQAATSAASLRFQEMHRPEPLFVDPYAGCLVHPDVQMDLKECTHQYCLVTKFIDDKLLSTVNHIDGLKQIVLLTDGMDTRPYRLNWPTSTVIFDISSERIFKKSAEKLQGVGAKVPRNCLFLHVPLESSDIQHSLYAKGFNGNQPSIWAIQGLPVMTLANFKEILLVASSLAMSGCLFLGELPAWLAETEIGTKPSTEKWTNKLFMSNGFRVDLVGYDEVAKSLGKEESPGEYKNILFVAEQLQFSDDQMETWRRELQRVEEEGDEEGFEEL
;
A
#
# COMPACT_ATOMS: atom_id res chain seq x y z
N MET A 1 28.69 -54.59 10.25
CA MET A 1 28.65 -53.45 9.32
C MET A 1 28.19 -54.06 8.01
N GLU A 2 27.02 -53.81 7.43
CA GLU A 2 26.08 -52.68 7.35
C GLU A 2 24.67 -53.31 7.22
N GLY A 3 23.55 -52.82 7.75
CA GLY A 3 23.07 -51.44 7.84
C GLY A 3 22.02 -51.15 6.76
N LEU A 4 20.93 -51.94 6.66
CA LEU A 4 19.80 -51.63 5.77
C LEU A 4 19.12 -50.33 6.23
N MET A 5 19.33 -49.24 5.49
CA MET A 5 18.60 -47.99 5.66
C MET A 5 17.15 -48.15 5.18
N GLY A 6 16.22 -47.93 6.10
CA GLY A 6 14.80 -47.74 5.78
C GLY A 6 14.57 -46.41 5.08
N PHE A 7 13.73 -46.45 4.03
CA PHE A 7 13.17 -45.26 3.40
C PHE A 7 12.25 -44.54 4.39
N VAL A 8 12.67 -43.38 4.89
CA VAL A 8 11.80 -42.45 5.61
C VAL A 8 10.97 -41.69 4.58
N ARG A 9 9.68 -42.01 4.48
CA ARG A 9 8.69 -41.19 3.78
C ARG A 9 8.56 -39.85 4.52
N SER A 10 8.83 -38.75 3.83
CA SER A 10 8.47 -37.40 4.29
C SER A 10 6.95 -37.31 4.52
N PRO A 11 6.47 -36.70 5.60
CA PRO A 11 5.05 -36.51 5.80
C PRO A 11 4.52 -35.50 4.78
N ALA A 12 3.41 -35.85 4.13
CA ALA A 12 2.69 -35.01 3.21
C ALA A 12 2.33 -33.67 3.87
N THR A 13 2.65 -32.57 3.20
CA THR A 13 2.25 -31.22 3.59
C THR A 13 0.74 -31.13 3.45
N THR A 14 0.02 -31.11 4.57
CA THR A 14 -1.43 -30.89 4.57
C THR A 14 -1.72 -29.50 3.99
N PRO A 15 -2.56 -29.38 2.95
CA PRO A 15 -2.99 -28.07 2.49
C PRO A 15 -3.83 -27.44 3.60
N ILE A 16 -3.48 -26.22 3.99
CA ILE A 16 -4.32 -25.41 4.88
C ILE A 16 -5.54 -25.00 4.06
N VAL A 17 -6.58 -25.83 4.10
CA VAL A 17 -7.89 -25.52 3.54
C VAL A 17 -8.47 -24.38 4.38
N ARG A 18 -8.43 -23.16 3.86
CA ARG A 18 -9.30 -22.10 4.39
C ARG A 18 -10.72 -22.46 4.00
N ARG A 19 -11.55 -22.76 5.01
CA ARG A 19 -13.01 -22.77 4.88
C ARG A 19 -13.40 -21.46 4.21
N SER A 20 -14.16 -21.52 3.11
CA SER A 20 -14.84 -20.35 2.57
C SER A 20 -15.63 -19.71 3.71
N LEU A 21 -15.10 -18.61 4.23
CA LEU A 21 -15.80 -17.77 5.18
C LEU A 21 -16.61 -16.80 4.34
N PHE A 22 -17.72 -17.27 3.76
CA PHE A 22 -18.90 -16.42 3.62
C PHE A 22 -19.39 -16.09 5.04
N TYR A 23 -18.60 -15.30 5.76
CA TYR A 23 -19.06 -14.65 6.97
C TYR A 23 -19.95 -13.52 6.48
N ALA A 24 -21.26 -13.71 6.64
CA ALA A 24 -22.17 -12.60 6.84
C ALA A 24 -21.62 -11.81 8.05
N SER A 25 -20.76 -10.83 7.76
CA SER A 25 -20.17 -9.97 8.76
C SER A 25 -21.31 -9.24 9.45
N LYS A 26 -21.58 -9.59 10.71
CA LYS A 26 -22.40 -8.77 11.59
C LYS A 26 -21.71 -7.43 11.68
N SER A 27 -22.30 -6.44 11.00
CA SER A 27 -21.98 -5.00 11.04
C SER A 27 -21.47 -4.59 12.43
N LYS A 28 -20.14 -4.60 12.60
CA LYS A 28 -19.49 -3.74 13.59
C LYS A 28 -19.38 -2.40 12.90
N LYS A 29 -20.13 -1.42 13.38
CA LYS A 29 -20.01 -0.03 12.96
C LYS A 29 -18.54 0.36 13.12
N ASN A 30 -17.83 0.53 12.00
CA ASN A 30 -16.47 1.03 11.99
C ASN A 30 -16.52 2.43 12.62
N SER A 31 -16.07 2.54 13.87
CA SER A 31 -16.09 3.77 14.65
C SER A 31 -14.92 4.67 14.22
N TRP A 32 -14.88 5.04 12.95
CA TRP A 32 -14.04 6.12 12.46
C TRP A 32 -14.66 7.44 12.95
N LEU A 33 -14.26 7.85 14.15
CA LEU A 33 -14.36 9.19 14.74
C LEU A 33 -15.50 10.08 14.20
N ARG A 34 -16.74 9.85 14.67
CA ARG A 34 -17.78 10.90 14.66
C ARG A 34 -17.49 11.94 15.75
N ALA A 35 -16.45 12.72 15.57
CA ALA A 35 -16.33 14.01 16.22
C ALA A 35 -16.44 15.07 15.12
N LYS A 36 -17.47 15.92 15.18
CA LYS A 36 -17.53 17.16 14.40
C LYS A 36 -16.40 18.07 14.89
N LEU A 37 -15.17 17.80 14.44
CA LEU A 37 -14.05 18.71 14.63
C LEU A 37 -14.27 19.91 13.71
N ASN A 38 -14.15 21.12 14.25
CA ASN A 38 -14.16 22.34 13.46
C ASN A 38 -13.12 22.20 12.34
N ALA A 39 -13.46 22.67 11.13
CA ALA A 39 -12.76 22.30 9.91
C ALA A 39 -11.25 22.64 9.88
N GLU A 40 -10.80 23.55 10.76
CA GLU A 40 -9.42 24.03 10.89
C GLU A 40 -8.59 23.32 11.98
N ASN A 41 -9.22 22.70 12.98
CA ASN A 41 -8.53 21.99 14.09
C ASN A 41 -8.56 20.46 13.93
N ASP A 42 -8.68 20.00 12.69
CA ASP A 42 -8.69 18.58 12.38
C ASP A 42 -7.24 18.05 12.29
N PRO A 43 -6.80 17.15 13.19
CA PRO A 43 -5.42 16.67 13.21
C PRO A 43 -5.05 15.91 11.94
N LEU A 44 -6.02 15.26 11.27
CA LEU A 44 -5.78 14.57 9.99
C LEU A 44 -5.49 15.57 8.88
N LEU A 45 -6.28 16.64 8.83
CA LEU A 45 -6.07 17.71 7.85
C LEU A 45 -4.74 18.45 8.10
N GLN A 46 -4.40 18.68 9.37
CA GLN A 46 -3.12 19.31 9.74
C GLN A 46 -1.93 18.44 9.35
N ALA A 47 -1.99 17.12 9.58
CA ALA A 47 -0.97 16.18 9.14
C ALA A 47 -0.81 16.17 7.62
N ALA A 48 -1.93 16.08 6.86
CA ALA A 48 -1.92 16.11 5.40
C ALA A 48 -1.35 17.44 4.84
N THR A 49 -1.73 18.56 5.45
CA THR A 49 -1.22 19.89 5.08
C THR A 49 0.28 20.02 5.39
N SER A 50 0.73 19.45 6.51
CA SER A 50 2.15 19.43 6.88
C SER A 50 2.98 18.60 5.90
N ALA A 51 2.47 17.43 5.50
CA ALA A 51 3.07 16.60 4.48
C ALA A 51 3.16 17.31 3.12
N ALA A 52 2.08 17.98 2.69
CA ALA A 52 2.09 18.80 1.47
C ALA A 52 3.09 19.97 1.56
N SER A 53 3.23 20.59 2.74
CA SER A 53 4.23 21.65 3.00
C SER A 53 5.66 21.16 2.79
N LEU A 54 5.99 19.96 3.28
CA LEU A 54 7.31 19.36 3.07
C LEU A 54 7.60 19.14 1.58
N ARG A 55 6.61 18.68 0.80
CA ARG A 55 6.76 18.52 -0.65
C ARG A 55 6.91 19.87 -1.37
N PHE A 56 6.19 20.89 -0.92
CA PHE A 56 6.30 22.24 -1.45
C PHE A 56 7.68 22.86 -1.17
N GLN A 57 8.21 22.68 0.04
CA GLN A 57 9.56 23.11 0.40
C GLN A 57 10.63 22.37 -0.41
N GLU A 58 10.49 21.05 -0.59
CA GLU A 58 11.43 20.23 -1.36
C GLU A 58 11.60 20.75 -2.78
N MET A 59 10.49 21.08 -3.46
CA MET A 59 10.52 21.65 -4.81
C MET A 59 11.37 22.93 -4.92
N HIS A 60 11.42 23.75 -3.87
CA HIS A 60 12.10 25.05 -3.89
C HIS A 60 13.58 24.97 -3.52
N ARG A 61 14.11 23.75 -3.31
CA ARG A 61 15.52 23.54 -3.05
C ARG A 61 16.36 23.73 -4.32
N PRO A 62 17.65 24.09 -4.19
CA PRO A 62 18.55 24.18 -5.34
C PRO A 62 18.66 22.88 -6.12
N GLU A 63 18.67 21.73 -5.42
CA GLU A 63 18.73 20.39 -6.00
C GLU A 63 17.62 19.50 -5.42
N PRO A 64 16.37 19.68 -5.87
CA PRO A 64 15.22 18.97 -5.32
C PRO A 64 15.27 17.49 -5.70
N LEU A 65 14.90 16.61 -4.76
CA LEU A 65 14.73 15.18 -5.01
C LEU A 65 13.63 14.89 -6.03
N PHE A 66 12.56 15.68 -5.98
CA PHE A 66 11.41 15.61 -6.89
C PHE A 66 10.72 16.96 -6.97
N VAL A 67 9.90 17.11 -8.01
CA VAL A 67 9.12 18.31 -8.27
C VAL A 67 7.64 17.96 -8.11
N ASP A 68 6.96 18.63 -7.18
CA ASP A 68 5.50 18.54 -6.97
C ASP A 68 4.81 19.88 -7.33
N PRO A 69 4.42 20.11 -8.61
CA PRO A 69 3.83 21.38 -9.09
C PRO A 69 2.52 21.74 -8.40
N TYR A 70 1.92 20.81 -7.66
CA TYR A 70 0.61 20.97 -7.08
C TYR A 70 0.64 21.13 -5.57
N ALA A 71 1.76 20.82 -4.89
CA ALA A 71 1.86 20.95 -3.44
C ALA A 71 1.50 22.37 -2.94
N GLY A 72 1.87 23.40 -3.71
CA GLY A 72 1.62 24.81 -3.38
C GLY A 72 0.13 25.17 -3.22
N CYS A 73 -0.79 24.54 -3.97
CA CYS A 73 -2.22 24.86 -3.82
C CYS A 73 -2.85 24.17 -2.60
N LEU A 74 -2.19 23.13 -2.07
CA LEU A 74 -2.69 22.34 -0.95
C LEU A 74 -2.32 22.95 0.40
N VAL A 75 -1.24 23.73 0.46
CA VAL A 75 -0.72 24.36 1.68
C VAL A 75 -1.41 25.68 2.03
N HIS A 76 -1.23 26.13 3.27
CA HIS A 76 -1.66 27.48 3.69
C HIS A 76 -0.69 28.54 3.13
N PRO A 77 -1.16 29.73 2.72
CA PRO A 77 -0.29 30.80 2.21
C PRO A 77 0.85 31.20 3.18
N ASP A 78 0.59 31.11 4.48
CA ASP A 78 1.55 31.47 5.54
C ASP A 78 2.52 30.34 5.91
N VAL A 79 2.69 29.32 5.06
CA VAL A 79 3.68 28.26 5.31
C VAL A 79 5.06 28.89 5.47
N GLN A 80 5.63 28.75 6.68
CA GLN A 80 7.02 29.09 6.90
C GLN A 80 7.89 28.08 6.16
N MET A 81 8.79 28.58 5.31
CA MET A 81 9.75 27.76 4.61
C MET A 81 10.95 27.51 5.52
N ASP A 82 11.07 26.28 6.03
CA ASP A 82 12.29 25.83 6.70
C ASP A 82 13.22 25.19 5.64
N LEU A 83 14.02 26.02 4.98
CA LEU A 83 14.97 25.59 3.96
C LEU A 83 16.27 25.00 4.56
N LYS A 84 16.19 24.30 5.69
CA LYS A 84 17.32 23.53 6.25
C LYS A 84 18.06 22.77 5.15
N GLU A 85 19.39 22.75 5.24
CA GLU A 85 20.28 22.08 4.29
C GLU A 85 20.01 20.56 4.21
N CYS A 86 19.56 19.93 5.30
CA CYS A 86 19.37 18.48 5.34
C CYS A 86 18.03 18.03 4.75
N THR A 87 18.03 16.92 4.01
CA THR A 87 16.82 16.39 3.38
C THR A 87 15.83 15.85 4.39
N HIS A 88 14.58 16.31 4.31
CA HIS A 88 13.55 15.81 5.21
C HIS A 88 13.20 14.36 4.87
N GLN A 89 13.15 13.50 5.90
CA GLN A 89 12.87 12.06 5.77
C GLN A 89 11.64 11.77 4.89
N TYR A 90 10.55 12.51 5.09
CA TYR A 90 9.33 12.38 4.28
C TYR A 90 9.56 12.59 2.78
N CYS A 91 10.40 13.55 2.39
CA CYS A 91 10.74 13.80 0.98
C CYS A 91 11.59 12.67 0.40
N LEU A 92 12.51 12.14 1.21
CA LEU A 92 13.34 10.99 0.87
C LEU A 92 12.48 9.75 0.57
N VAL A 93 11.52 9.46 1.44
CA VAL A 93 10.52 8.38 1.24
C VAL A 93 9.62 8.65 0.04
N THR A 94 9.20 9.91 -0.15
CA THR A 94 8.38 10.29 -1.30
C THR A 94 9.08 9.92 -2.61
N LYS A 95 10.36 10.28 -2.75
CA LYS A 95 11.17 9.95 -3.93
C LYS A 95 11.36 8.45 -4.11
N PHE A 96 11.68 7.74 -3.02
CA PHE A 96 11.82 6.28 -3.05
C PHE A 96 10.54 5.58 -3.54
N ILE A 97 9.39 5.96 -2.99
CA ILE A 97 8.10 5.40 -3.38
C ILE A 97 7.79 5.74 -4.84
N ASP A 98 8.04 6.98 -5.29
CA ASP A 98 7.83 7.38 -6.68
C ASP A 98 8.64 6.51 -7.66
N ASP A 99 9.93 6.33 -7.38
CA ASP A 99 10.83 5.54 -8.22
C ASP A 99 10.43 4.06 -8.22
N LYS A 100 10.07 3.50 -7.06
CA LYS A 100 9.65 2.10 -6.96
C LYS A 100 8.31 1.86 -7.65
N LEU A 101 7.37 2.80 -7.52
CA LEU A 101 6.09 2.76 -8.25
C LEU A 101 6.36 2.75 -9.76
N LEU A 102 7.07 3.74 -10.29
CA LEU A 102 7.34 3.87 -11.72
C LEU A 102 8.15 2.69 -12.28
N SER A 103 9.24 2.30 -11.62
CA SER A 103 10.04 1.16 -12.05
C SER A 103 9.21 -0.13 -12.10
N THR A 104 8.42 -0.41 -11.08
CA THR A 104 7.59 -1.64 -11.04
C THR A 104 6.54 -1.61 -12.14
N VAL A 105 5.76 -0.53 -12.27
CA VAL A 105 4.68 -0.48 -13.26
C VAL A 105 5.17 -0.45 -14.70
N ASN A 106 6.39 0.05 -14.95
CA ASN A 106 7.03 -0.02 -16.26
C ASN A 106 7.36 -1.45 -16.70
N HIS A 107 7.51 -2.38 -15.75
CA HIS A 107 7.76 -3.80 -16.02
C HIS A 107 6.48 -4.66 -16.07
N ILE A 108 5.30 -4.06 -15.86
CA ILE A 108 4.02 -4.76 -15.93
C ILE A 108 3.43 -4.59 -17.33
N ASP A 109 3.24 -5.71 -18.02
CA ASP A 109 2.52 -5.75 -19.29
C ASP A 109 1.01 -5.56 -19.08
N GLY A 110 0.33 -4.95 -20.06
CA GLY A 110 -1.12 -4.75 -19.99
C GLY A 110 -1.58 -3.74 -18.94
N LEU A 111 -2.66 -4.09 -18.22
CA LEU A 111 -3.32 -3.24 -17.24
C LEU A 111 -2.48 -3.12 -15.96
N LYS A 112 -2.18 -1.89 -15.55
CA LYS A 112 -1.39 -1.59 -14.35
C LYS A 112 -2.32 -1.08 -13.25
N GLN A 113 -2.35 -1.76 -12.12
CA GLN A 113 -3.15 -1.34 -10.97
C GLN A 113 -2.26 -0.80 -9.87
N ILE A 114 -2.49 0.45 -9.47
CA ILE A 114 -1.78 1.10 -8.38
C ILE A 114 -2.77 1.41 -7.28
N VAL A 115 -2.46 1.00 -6.06
CA VAL A 115 -3.25 1.35 -4.88
C VAL A 115 -2.42 2.22 -3.95
N LEU A 116 -2.84 3.48 -3.80
CA LEU A 116 -2.22 4.44 -2.92
C LEU A 116 -3.04 4.56 -1.64
N LEU A 117 -2.43 4.34 -0.49
CA LEU A 117 -3.01 4.60 0.82
C LEU A 117 -2.41 5.90 1.37
N THR A 118 -3.21 6.96 1.39
CA THR A 118 -2.69 8.33 1.49
C THR A 118 -3.36 9.16 2.59
N ASP A 119 -2.80 10.34 2.86
CA ASP A 119 -3.41 11.38 3.70
C ASP A 119 -4.55 12.15 2.99
N GLY A 120 -4.85 11.84 1.73
CA GLY A 120 -5.87 12.51 0.90
C GLY A 120 -5.37 13.76 0.17
N MET A 121 -4.08 14.11 0.32
CA MET A 121 -3.42 15.20 -0.39
C MET A 121 -2.32 14.70 -1.34
N ASP A 122 -2.32 13.42 -1.74
CA ASP A 122 -1.34 12.87 -2.67
C ASP A 122 -1.52 13.43 -4.10
N THR A 123 -0.43 13.89 -4.69
CA THR A 123 -0.36 14.53 -6.00
C THR A 123 0.24 13.62 -7.08
N ARG A 124 0.72 12.42 -6.73
CA ARG A 124 1.27 11.41 -7.66
C ARG A 124 0.37 11.14 -8.86
N PRO A 125 -0.97 11.03 -8.75
CA PRO A 125 -1.84 10.81 -9.91
C PRO A 125 -1.72 11.91 -10.99
N TYR A 126 -1.28 13.11 -10.60
CA TYR A 126 -1.20 14.29 -11.46
C TYR A 126 0.22 14.63 -11.90
N ARG A 127 1.24 14.29 -11.09
CA ARG A 127 2.65 14.70 -11.34
C ARG A 127 3.55 13.60 -11.88
N LEU A 128 3.22 12.32 -11.67
CA LEU A 128 4.02 11.21 -12.19
C LEU A 128 3.64 10.86 -13.62
N ASN A 129 4.64 10.52 -14.43
CA ASN A 129 4.47 10.11 -15.82
C ASN A 129 4.07 8.63 -15.90
N TRP A 130 2.82 8.35 -15.53
CA TRP A 130 2.29 6.99 -15.52
C TRP A 130 2.27 6.38 -16.93
N PRO A 131 2.64 5.09 -17.08
CA PRO A 131 2.48 4.37 -18.34
C PRO A 131 1.01 4.29 -18.77
N THR A 132 0.78 4.03 -20.06
CA THR A 132 -0.58 3.81 -20.57
C THR A 132 -1.25 2.62 -19.91
N SER A 133 -2.58 2.67 -19.81
CA SER A 133 -3.41 1.62 -19.20
C SER A 133 -3.13 1.46 -17.71
N THR A 134 -2.96 2.59 -17.01
CA THR A 134 -2.77 2.62 -15.55
C THR A 134 -4.06 3.05 -14.86
N VAL A 135 -4.50 2.28 -13.87
CA VAL A 135 -5.60 2.63 -12.97
C VAL A 135 -5.02 2.85 -11.58
N ILE A 136 -5.32 4.02 -11.01
CA ILE A 136 -4.83 4.46 -9.71
C ILE A 136 -6.03 4.53 -8.77
N PHE A 137 -6.00 3.72 -7.72
CA PHE A 137 -6.96 3.73 -6.63
C PHE A 137 -6.35 4.51 -5.46
N ASP A 138 -7.01 5.58 -5.01
CA ASP A 138 -6.61 6.31 -3.80
C ASP A 138 -7.52 5.95 -2.64
N ILE A 139 -6.98 5.30 -1.62
CA ILE A 139 -7.64 4.98 -0.36
C ILE A 139 -7.25 6.04 0.65
N SER A 140 -8.16 6.98 0.92
CA SER A 140 -7.91 8.10 1.82
C SER A 140 -9.21 8.64 2.43
N SER A 141 -9.12 9.60 3.35
CA SER A 141 -10.34 10.20 3.93
C SER A 141 -11.14 10.95 2.88
N GLU A 142 -12.42 10.62 2.72
CA GLU A 142 -13.29 11.23 1.70
C GLU A 142 -13.33 12.76 1.82
N ARG A 143 -13.35 13.27 3.05
CA ARG A 143 -13.43 14.71 3.31
C ARG A 143 -12.15 15.44 2.88
N ILE A 144 -10.98 14.88 3.15
CA ILE A 144 -9.70 15.51 2.79
C ILE A 144 -9.50 15.40 1.27
N PHE A 145 -9.80 14.22 0.70
CA PHE A 145 -9.76 13.99 -0.74
C PHE A 145 -10.58 15.02 -1.51
N LYS A 146 -11.85 15.24 -1.15
CA LYS A 146 -12.72 16.21 -1.86
C LYS A 146 -12.13 17.62 -1.85
N LYS A 147 -11.66 18.09 -0.70
CA LYS A 147 -11.02 19.42 -0.57
C LYS A 147 -9.75 19.53 -1.43
N SER A 148 -8.92 18.48 -1.42
CA SER A 148 -7.71 18.42 -2.22
C SER A 148 -8.03 18.42 -3.72
N ALA A 149 -8.96 17.58 -4.15
CA ALA A 149 -9.40 17.45 -5.53
C ALA A 149 -9.97 18.77 -6.09
N GLU A 150 -10.76 19.51 -5.30
CA GLU A 150 -11.27 20.84 -5.67
C GLU A 150 -10.13 21.84 -5.91
N LYS A 151 -9.14 21.90 -5.01
CA LYS A 151 -7.98 22.78 -5.14
C LYS A 151 -7.13 22.41 -6.37
N LEU A 152 -6.87 21.11 -6.56
CA LEU A 152 -6.11 20.57 -7.69
C LEU A 152 -6.80 20.87 -9.02
N GLN A 153 -8.13 20.71 -9.08
CA GLN A 153 -8.92 21.10 -10.24
C GLN A 153 -8.84 22.61 -10.50
N GLY A 154 -8.88 23.43 -9.45
CA GLY A 154 -8.78 24.89 -9.54
C GLY A 154 -7.47 25.39 -10.17
N VAL A 155 -6.35 24.67 -9.97
CA VAL A 155 -5.06 24.97 -10.62
C VAL A 155 -4.85 24.22 -11.94
N GLY A 156 -5.87 23.49 -12.43
CA GLY A 156 -5.83 22.78 -13.70
C GLY A 156 -5.02 21.48 -13.69
N ALA A 157 -4.80 20.87 -12.52
CA ALA A 157 -4.16 19.56 -12.42
C ALA A 157 -4.98 18.52 -13.19
N LYS A 158 -4.30 17.71 -14.02
CA LYS A 158 -4.94 16.68 -14.84
C LYS A 158 -4.17 15.38 -14.74
N VAL A 159 -4.92 14.29 -14.52
CA VAL A 159 -4.40 12.93 -14.65
C VAL A 159 -4.07 12.67 -16.13
N PRO A 160 -2.99 11.93 -16.46
CA PRO A 160 -2.67 11.58 -17.84
C PRO A 160 -3.87 10.94 -18.55
N ARG A 161 -4.11 11.29 -19.83
CA ARG A 161 -5.32 10.88 -20.57
C ARG A 161 -5.56 9.36 -20.65
N ASN A 162 -4.49 8.58 -20.59
CA ASN A 162 -4.52 7.12 -20.69
C ASN A 162 -4.50 6.44 -19.31
N CYS A 163 -4.78 7.20 -18.26
CA CYS A 163 -4.84 6.74 -16.89
C CYS A 163 -6.22 7.04 -16.29
N LEU A 164 -6.63 6.22 -15.34
CA LEU A 164 -7.87 6.41 -14.59
C LEU A 164 -7.53 6.62 -13.11
N PHE A 165 -8.10 7.65 -12.50
CA PHE A 165 -7.91 7.95 -11.08
C PHE A 165 -9.23 7.82 -10.32
N LEU A 166 -9.26 6.92 -9.33
CA LEU A 166 -10.47 6.53 -8.61
C LEU A 166 -10.24 6.61 -7.11
N HIS A 167 -10.97 7.49 -6.43
CA HIS A 167 -10.95 7.54 -4.98
C HIS A 167 -11.84 6.46 -4.36
N VAL A 168 -11.35 5.84 -3.29
CA VAL A 168 -12.00 4.83 -2.46
C VAL A 168 -12.01 5.35 -1.01
N PRO A 169 -13.17 5.76 -0.47
CA PRO A 169 -13.23 6.29 0.90
C PRO A 169 -12.71 5.29 1.94
N LEU A 170 -11.74 5.72 2.75
CA LEU A 170 -11.23 4.94 3.89
C LEU A 170 -12.35 4.64 4.91
N GLU A 171 -13.34 5.53 4.99
CA GLU A 171 -14.52 5.38 5.85
C GLU A 171 -15.52 4.33 5.35
N SER A 172 -15.27 3.69 4.19
CA SER A 172 -16.10 2.60 3.69
C SER A 172 -16.18 1.44 4.69
N SER A 173 -17.36 0.84 4.81
CA SER A 173 -17.53 -0.36 5.66
C SER A 173 -16.84 -1.59 5.06
N ASP A 174 -16.60 -1.58 3.75
CA ASP A 174 -15.97 -2.66 3.00
C ASP A 174 -15.11 -2.10 1.86
N ILE A 175 -13.83 -1.90 2.15
CA ILE A 175 -12.84 -1.38 1.20
C ILE A 175 -12.63 -2.36 0.04
N GLN A 176 -12.64 -3.67 0.32
CA GLN A 176 -12.43 -4.71 -0.69
C GLN A 176 -13.55 -4.68 -1.74
N HIS A 177 -14.80 -4.69 -1.29
CA HIS A 177 -15.94 -4.53 -2.19
C HIS A 177 -15.90 -3.20 -2.96
N SER A 178 -15.49 -2.11 -2.30
CA SER A 178 -15.39 -0.78 -2.94
C SER A 178 -14.34 -0.75 -4.05
N LEU A 179 -13.22 -1.44 -3.88
CA LEU A 179 -12.18 -1.60 -4.90
C LEU A 179 -12.70 -2.42 -6.09
N TYR A 180 -13.33 -3.57 -5.84
CA TYR A 180 -13.93 -4.40 -6.90
C TYR A 180 -15.01 -3.66 -7.68
N ALA A 181 -15.90 -2.94 -7.00
CA ALA A 181 -16.94 -2.14 -7.64
C ALA A 181 -16.37 -1.02 -8.54
N LYS A 182 -15.11 -0.61 -8.29
CA LYS A 182 -14.35 0.36 -9.09
C LYS A 182 -13.46 -0.29 -10.15
N GLY A 183 -13.53 -1.62 -10.29
CA GLY A 183 -12.84 -2.37 -11.33
C GLY A 183 -11.45 -2.88 -10.95
N PHE A 184 -11.09 -2.90 -9.66
CA PHE A 184 -9.91 -3.64 -9.22
C PHE A 184 -10.09 -5.14 -9.56
N ASN A 185 -9.03 -5.79 -10.02
CA ASN A 185 -9.02 -7.19 -10.41
C ASN A 185 -7.86 -7.91 -9.72
N GLY A 186 -8.17 -8.85 -8.82
CA GLY A 186 -7.18 -9.61 -8.05
C GLY A 186 -6.43 -10.66 -8.87
N ASN A 187 -6.84 -10.93 -10.12
CA ASN A 187 -6.10 -11.78 -11.05
C ASN A 187 -5.02 -11.03 -11.85
N GLN A 188 -4.88 -9.71 -11.64
CA GLN A 188 -3.95 -8.87 -12.39
C GLN A 188 -2.87 -8.28 -11.46
N PRO A 189 -1.64 -8.05 -11.96
CA PRO A 189 -0.59 -7.44 -11.16
C PRO A 189 -1.00 -6.09 -10.59
N SER A 190 -0.59 -5.84 -9.35
CA SER A 190 -0.82 -4.58 -8.66
C SER A 190 0.39 -4.17 -7.82
N ILE A 191 0.52 -2.87 -7.60
CA ILE A 191 1.48 -2.31 -6.64
C ILE A 191 0.75 -1.43 -5.64
N TRP A 192 1.07 -1.62 -4.37
CA TRP A 192 0.44 -0.94 -3.24
C TRP A 192 1.48 -0.06 -2.56
N ALA A 193 1.12 1.19 -2.26
CA ALA A 193 1.99 2.13 -1.56
C ALA A 193 1.26 2.81 -0.40
N ILE A 194 1.88 2.83 0.78
CA ILE A 194 1.36 3.56 1.96
C ILE A 194 2.30 4.68 2.35
N GLN A 195 1.79 5.91 2.37
CA GLN A 195 2.54 7.08 2.84
C GLN A 195 1.57 8.14 3.36
N GLY A 196 1.82 8.66 4.56
CA GLY A 196 0.98 9.70 5.17
C GLY A 196 -0.39 9.22 5.66
N LEU A 197 -0.81 7.99 5.36
CA LEU A 197 -2.06 7.44 5.88
C LEU A 197 -2.07 7.51 7.43
N PRO A 198 -3.14 8.05 8.05
CA PRO A 198 -3.22 8.18 9.50
C PRO A 198 -3.46 6.82 10.18
N VAL A 199 -2.40 6.04 10.36
CA VAL A 199 -2.43 4.78 11.09
C VAL A 199 -2.44 5.07 12.59
N MET A 200 -3.63 4.98 13.20
CA MET A 200 -3.84 5.29 14.61
C MET A 200 -3.59 4.11 15.55
N THR A 201 -3.69 2.88 15.05
CA THR A 201 -3.48 1.65 15.83
C THR A 201 -2.89 0.54 14.99
N LEU A 202 -2.27 -0.45 15.65
CA LEU A 202 -1.82 -1.69 14.99
C LEU A 202 -2.98 -2.46 14.36
N ALA A 203 -4.18 -2.40 14.94
CA ALA A 203 -5.36 -3.03 14.39
C ALA A 203 -5.74 -2.43 13.03
N ASN A 204 -5.70 -1.09 12.90
CA ASN A 204 -5.96 -0.43 11.61
C ASN A 204 -4.96 -0.86 10.53
N PHE A 205 -3.68 -0.98 10.89
CA PHE A 205 -2.67 -1.44 9.94
C PHE A 205 -2.84 -2.93 9.56
N LYS A 206 -3.22 -3.79 10.51
CA LYS A 206 -3.54 -5.19 10.23
C LYS A 206 -4.73 -5.32 9.29
N GLU A 207 -5.77 -4.49 9.43
CA GLU A 207 -6.90 -4.47 8.50
C GLU A 207 -6.46 -4.12 7.07
N ILE A 208 -5.59 -3.12 6.91
CA ILE A 208 -5.01 -2.76 5.60
C ILE A 208 -4.19 -3.92 5.02
N LEU A 209 -3.33 -4.55 5.84
CA LEU A 209 -2.56 -5.71 5.42
C LEU A 209 -3.45 -6.87 4.97
N LEU A 210 -4.56 -7.12 5.68
CA LEU A 210 -5.53 -8.14 5.30
C LEU A 210 -6.20 -7.82 3.96
N VAL A 211 -6.63 -6.57 3.75
CA VAL A 211 -7.21 -6.13 2.47
C VAL A 211 -6.21 -6.31 1.33
N ALA A 212 -4.97 -5.84 1.50
CA ALA A 212 -3.93 -6.00 0.49
C ALA A 212 -3.61 -7.49 0.23
N SER A 213 -3.54 -8.31 1.28
CA SER A 213 -3.28 -9.75 1.15
C SER A 213 -4.39 -10.49 0.41
N SER A 214 -5.64 -10.15 0.66
CA SER A 214 -6.80 -10.75 -0.03
C SER A 214 -6.87 -10.35 -1.50
N LEU A 215 -6.45 -9.14 -1.84
CA LEU A 215 -6.64 -8.57 -3.18
C LEU A 215 -5.44 -8.74 -4.11
N ALA A 216 -4.23 -8.58 -3.60
CA ALA A 216 -3.02 -8.62 -4.41
C ALA A 216 -2.67 -10.06 -4.81
N MET A 217 -2.41 -10.29 -6.09
CA MET A 217 -1.91 -11.59 -6.55
C MET A 217 -0.48 -11.86 -6.05
N SER A 218 -0.10 -13.13 -6.04
CA SER A 218 1.28 -13.54 -5.74
C SER A 218 2.29 -12.77 -6.61
N GLY A 219 3.38 -12.31 -5.99
CA GLY A 219 4.41 -11.47 -6.60
C GLY A 219 4.12 -9.95 -6.61
N CYS A 220 2.91 -9.52 -6.24
CA CYS A 220 2.61 -8.09 -6.10
C CYS A 220 3.40 -7.45 -4.96
N LEU A 221 3.70 -6.15 -5.10
CA LEU A 221 4.45 -5.40 -4.10
C LEU A 221 3.54 -4.53 -3.24
N PHE A 222 3.85 -4.47 -1.94
CA PHE A 222 3.34 -3.50 -0.99
C PHE A 222 4.50 -2.80 -0.30
N LEU A 223 4.65 -1.49 -0.51
CA LEU A 223 5.75 -0.70 0.04
C LEU A 223 5.24 0.53 0.78
N GLY A 224 6.11 1.14 1.58
CA GLY A 224 5.79 2.42 2.19
C GLY A 224 6.42 2.59 3.56
N GLU A 225 5.86 3.52 4.33
CA GLU A 225 6.33 3.81 5.68
C GLU A 225 5.27 3.46 6.73
N LEU A 226 5.73 2.97 7.88
CA LEU A 226 4.92 2.63 9.04
C LEU A 226 5.49 3.31 10.29
N PRO A 227 4.67 3.92 11.18
CA PRO A 227 5.19 4.49 12.41
C PRO A 227 5.93 3.46 13.28
N ALA A 228 7.16 3.78 13.70
CA ALA A 228 8.04 2.87 14.44
C ALA A 228 7.46 2.50 15.82
N TRP A 229 6.69 3.42 16.43
CA TRP A 229 6.04 3.20 17.72
C TRP A 229 5.09 1.99 17.71
N LEU A 230 4.57 1.57 16.54
CA LEU A 230 3.76 0.37 16.44
C LEU A 230 4.53 -0.90 16.83
N ALA A 231 5.85 -0.93 16.58
CA ALA A 231 6.72 -2.00 17.03
C ALA A 231 7.14 -1.84 18.52
N GLU A 232 7.25 -0.60 18.99
CA GLU A 232 7.66 -0.28 20.37
C GLU A 232 6.61 -0.69 21.41
N THR A 233 5.33 -0.76 21.02
CA THR A 233 4.25 -1.24 21.91
C THR A 233 4.45 -2.68 22.40
N GLU A 234 5.34 -3.46 21.77
CA GLU A 234 5.64 -4.83 22.20
C GLU A 234 7.07 -5.01 22.73
N ILE A 235 8.12 -4.36 22.20
CA ILE A 235 9.54 -4.61 22.61
C ILE A 235 10.47 -3.41 22.33
N GLY A 236 11.38 -3.07 23.28
CA GLY A 236 12.18 -1.83 23.30
C GLY A 236 13.58 -1.82 22.63
N THR A 237 13.84 -2.57 21.54
CA THR A 237 15.16 -2.52 20.84
C THR A 237 15.09 -2.70 19.30
N LYS A 238 16.06 -2.19 18.51
CA LYS A 238 16.07 -2.31 17.03
C LYS A 238 15.98 -3.75 16.46
N PRO A 239 16.74 -4.76 16.96
CA PRO A 239 16.60 -6.15 16.49
C PRO A 239 15.20 -6.72 16.75
N SER A 240 14.48 -6.17 17.74
CA SER A 240 13.11 -6.55 18.00
C SER A 240 12.12 -5.94 17.01
N THR A 241 12.39 -4.75 16.47
CA THR A 241 11.60 -4.11 15.41
C THR A 241 11.59 -4.92 14.12
N GLU A 242 12.76 -5.40 13.68
CA GLU A 242 12.87 -6.24 12.48
C GLU A 242 12.14 -7.57 12.65
N LYS A 243 12.38 -8.27 13.76
CA LYS A 243 11.71 -9.54 14.07
C LYS A 243 10.19 -9.38 14.16
N TRP A 244 9.72 -8.28 14.79
CA TRP A 244 8.31 -7.96 14.89
C TRP A 244 7.70 -7.69 13.52
N THR A 245 8.34 -6.86 12.69
CA THR A 245 7.84 -6.50 11.35
C THR A 245 7.78 -7.75 10.46
N ASN A 246 8.84 -8.55 10.46
CA ASN A 246 8.85 -9.84 9.76
C ASN A 246 7.70 -10.75 10.18
N LYS A 247 7.47 -10.92 11.48
CA LYS A 247 6.36 -11.73 11.99
C LYS A 247 5.00 -11.18 11.55
N LEU A 248 4.81 -9.85 11.61
CA LEU A 248 3.57 -9.19 11.24
C LEU A 248 3.23 -9.42 9.77
N PHE A 249 4.17 -9.14 8.87
CA PHE A 249 3.96 -9.29 7.42
C PHE A 249 3.83 -10.76 7.01
N MET A 250 4.70 -11.64 7.52
CA MET A 250 4.65 -13.08 7.20
C MET A 250 3.33 -13.73 7.63
N SER A 251 2.77 -13.33 8.78
CA SER A 251 1.47 -13.83 9.24
C SER A 251 0.31 -13.39 8.34
N ASN A 252 0.53 -12.38 7.48
CA ASN A 252 -0.44 -11.86 6.51
C ASN A 252 -0.04 -12.17 5.07
N GLY A 253 0.85 -13.13 4.84
CA GLY A 253 1.19 -13.61 3.49
C GLY A 253 2.28 -12.83 2.78
N PHE A 254 2.92 -11.86 3.43
CA PHE A 254 3.95 -11.03 2.81
C PHE A 254 5.35 -11.39 3.31
N ARG A 255 6.33 -11.49 2.39
CA ARG A 255 7.76 -11.40 2.73
C ARG A 255 8.14 -9.93 2.73
N VAL A 256 8.69 -9.42 3.83
CA VAL A 256 9.04 -8.01 3.99
C VAL A 256 10.55 -7.81 4.10
N ASP A 257 11.05 -6.81 3.39
CA ASP A 257 12.40 -6.30 3.49
C ASP A 257 12.34 -4.88 4.08
N LEU A 258 13.10 -4.66 5.16
CA LEU A 258 13.24 -3.32 5.75
C LEU A 258 14.31 -2.55 4.97
N VAL A 259 13.99 -1.30 4.64
CA VAL A 259 14.88 -0.44 3.86
C VAL A 259 15.49 0.61 4.78
N GLY A 260 16.82 0.70 4.78
CA GLY A 260 17.55 1.71 5.55
C GLY A 260 17.41 3.09 4.92
N TYR A 261 17.04 4.11 5.70
CA TYR A 261 16.97 5.48 5.19
C TYR A 261 18.32 6.00 4.69
N ASP A 262 19.42 5.55 5.31
CA ASP A 262 20.77 5.89 4.90
C ASP A 262 21.11 5.26 3.54
N GLU A 263 20.67 4.03 3.27
CA GLU A 263 20.81 3.38 1.97
C GLU A 263 20.06 4.16 0.89
N VAL A 264 18.83 4.59 1.18
CA VAL A 264 18.05 5.40 0.24
C VAL A 264 18.71 6.75 0.01
N ALA A 265 19.15 7.44 1.08
CA ALA A 265 19.83 8.74 0.98
C ALA A 265 21.09 8.65 0.10
N LYS A 266 21.92 7.63 0.34
CA LYS A 266 23.13 7.34 -0.46
C LYS A 266 22.78 7.07 -1.91
N SER A 267 21.72 6.29 -2.17
CA SER A 267 21.28 5.98 -3.55
C SER A 267 20.81 7.22 -4.32
N LEU A 268 20.31 8.24 -3.60
CA LEU A 268 19.86 9.52 -4.13
C LEU A 268 20.95 10.62 -4.11
N GLY A 269 22.18 10.28 -3.72
CA GLY A 269 23.30 11.24 -3.65
C GLY A 269 23.13 12.33 -2.59
N LYS A 270 22.38 12.06 -1.51
CA LYS A 270 22.16 13.00 -0.40
C LYS A 270 22.94 12.58 0.84
N GLU A 271 23.43 13.58 1.57
CA GLU A 271 24.08 13.37 2.88
C GLU A 271 23.05 13.08 3.98
N GLU A 272 23.49 12.37 5.01
CA GLU A 272 22.65 11.94 6.13
C GLU A 272 22.09 13.15 6.89
N SER A 273 20.80 13.12 7.24
CA SER A 273 20.27 13.94 8.32
C SER A 273 20.50 13.21 9.65
N PRO A 274 21.22 13.78 10.63
CA PRO A 274 21.33 13.18 11.95
C PRO A 274 19.95 13.14 12.61
N GLY A 275 19.43 11.96 12.92
CA GLY A 275 18.14 11.84 13.61
C GLY A 275 17.64 10.41 13.80
N GLU A 276 16.81 10.22 14.82
CA GLU A 276 16.03 8.99 14.98
C GLU A 276 14.84 9.01 14.00
N TYR A 277 14.83 8.06 13.07
CA TYR A 277 13.74 7.89 12.12
C TYR A 277 12.47 7.44 12.84
N LYS A 278 11.39 8.23 12.73
CA LYS A 278 10.11 7.94 13.40
C LYS A 278 9.30 6.83 12.73
N ASN A 279 9.65 6.48 11.50
CA ASN A 279 8.92 5.52 10.67
C ASN A 279 9.89 4.43 10.18
N ILE A 280 9.37 3.23 10.01
CA ILE A 280 10.02 2.08 9.38
C ILE A 280 9.66 2.11 7.89
N LEU A 281 10.67 2.18 7.01
CA LEU A 281 10.48 2.05 5.57
C LEU A 281 10.59 0.57 5.18
N PHE A 282 9.66 0.08 4.36
CA PHE A 282 9.60 -1.31 3.97
C PHE A 282 9.21 -1.51 2.50
N VAL A 283 9.59 -2.66 1.96
CA VAL A 283 9.06 -3.23 0.72
C VAL A 283 8.67 -4.66 1.03
N ALA A 284 7.45 -5.05 0.68
CA ALA A 284 6.94 -6.38 0.92
C ALA A 284 6.39 -7.00 -0.37
N GLU A 285 6.64 -8.29 -0.55
CA GLU A 285 6.16 -9.08 -1.69
C GLU A 285 5.08 -10.05 -1.21
N GLN A 286 3.96 -10.06 -1.91
CA GLN A 286 2.85 -10.95 -1.63
C GLN A 286 3.21 -12.38 -2.06
N LEU A 287 3.15 -13.33 -1.13
CA LEU A 287 3.47 -14.73 -1.39
C LEU A 287 2.24 -15.55 -1.74
N GLN A 288 1.08 -15.14 -1.24
CA GLN A 288 -0.17 -15.89 -1.38
C GLN A 288 -0.92 -15.50 -2.66
N PHE A 289 -1.77 -16.41 -3.13
CA PHE A 289 -2.73 -16.09 -4.18
C PHE A 289 -3.81 -15.17 -3.63
N SER A 290 -4.28 -14.24 -4.46
CA SER A 290 -5.46 -13.43 -4.15
C SER A 290 -6.71 -14.30 -4.04
N ASP A 291 -7.76 -13.76 -3.43
CA ASP A 291 -9.05 -14.41 -3.34
C ASP A 291 -9.61 -14.74 -4.74
N ASP A 292 -9.39 -13.86 -5.72
CA ASP A 292 -9.78 -14.07 -7.12
C ASP A 292 -8.99 -15.21 -7.81
N GLN A 293 -7.68 -15.30 -7.55
CA GLN A 293 -6.84 -16.39 -8.06
C GLN A 293 -7.28 -17.72 -7.46
N MET A 294 -7.56 -17.74 -6.16
CA MET A 294 -8.04 -18.92 -5.46
C MET A 294 -9.43 -19.36 -5.94
N GLU A 295 -10.33 -18.41 -6.23
CA GLU A 295 -11.66 -18.69 -6.78
C GLU A 295 -11.57 -19.23 -8.22
N THR A 296 -10.67 -18.68 -9.03
CA THR A 296 -10.40 -19.19 -10.38
C THR A 296 -9.85 -20.60 -10.34
N TRP A 297 -8.91 -20.88 -9.43
CA TRP A 297 -8.35 -22.21 -9.24
C TRP A 297 -9.39 -23.23 -8.74
N ARG A 298 -10.28 -22.82 -7.80
CA ARG A 298 -11.36 -23.68 -7.32
C ARG A 298 -12.37 -24.03 -8.40
N ARG A 299 -12.77 -23.07 -9.24
CA ARG A 299 -13.67 -23.31 -10.37
C ARG A 299 -13.07 -24.27 -11.39
N GLU A 300 -11.78 -24.13 -11.69
CA GLU A 300 -11.10 -25.02 -12.63
C GLU A 300 -10.96 -26.44 -12.09
N LEU A 301 -10.65 -26.60 -10.79
CA LEU A 301 -10.61 -27.92 -10.16
C LEU A 301 -11.98 -28.62 -10.22
N GLN A 302 -13.06 -27.90 -9.92
CA GLN A 302 -14.42 -28.43 -10.00
C GLN A 302 -14.79 -28.86 -11.43
N ARG A 303 -14.41 -28.07 -12.44
CA ARG A 303 -14.64 -28.42 -13.85
C ARG A 303 -13.95 -29.72 -14.24
N VAL A 304 -12.70 -29.92 -13.81
CA VAL A 304 -11.94 -31.15 -14.09
C VAL A 304 -12.53 -32.36 -13.37
N GLU A 305 -13.03 -32.20 -12.15
CA GLU A 305 -13.73 -33.26 -11.42
C GLU A 305 -15.05 -33.66 -12.13
N GLU A 306 -15.83 -32.68 -12.59
CA GLU A 306 -17.08 -32.93 -13.33
C GLU A 306 -16.84 -33.58 -14.70
N GLU A 307 -15.81 -33.15 -15.46
CA GLU A 307 -15.44 -33.77 -16.75
C GLU A 307 -14.88 -35.19 -16.58
N GLY A 308 -14.13 -35.47 -15.50
CA GLY A 308 -13.57 -36.80 -15.20
C GLY A 308 -14.62 -37.85 -14.79
N ASP A 309 -15.76 -37.41 -14.27
CA ASP A 309 -16.88 -38.30 -13.91
C ASP A 309 -17.73 -38.71 -15.14
N GLU A 310 -17.69 -37.94 -16.24
CA GLU A 310 -18.44 -38.24 -17.48
C GLU A 310 -17.74 -39.26 -18.39
N GLU A 311 -16.41 -39.38 -18.35
CA GLU A 311 -15.65 -40.39 -19.13
C GLU A 311 -15.72 -41.82 -18.54
N GLY A 312 -16.30 -42.00 -17.35
CA GLY A 312 -16.36 -43.29 -16.63
C GLY A 312 -17.55 -44.20 -16.96
N PHE A 313 -18.45 -43.79 -17.85
CA PHE A 313 -19.75 -44.47 -18.07
C PHE A 313 -20.00 -44.93 -19.52
N GLU A 314 -18.96 -45.05 -20.35
CA GLU A 314 -19.07 -45.67 -21.68
C GLU A 314 -18.32 -47.01 -21.76
N GLU A 315 -18.66 -47.98 -20.90
CA GLU A 315 -18.39 -49.41 -21.15
C GLU A 315 -19.27 -50.29 -20.23
N LEU A 316 -20.51 -50.54 -20.65
CA LEU A 316 -21.39 -51.62 -20.15
C LEU A 316 -22.05 -52.37 -21.30
#